data_AF-A0A7W0M5R0-F1
#
_entry.id   AF-A0A7W0M5R0-F1
#
_cell.length_a   1.000
_cell.length_b   1.000
_cell.length_c   1.000
_cell.angle_alpha   90.00
_cell.angle_beta   90.00
_cell.angle_gamma   90.00
#
_symmetry.space_group_name_H-M   'P 1'
#
loop_
_entity.id
_entity.type
_entity.pdbx_description
1 polymer ?
#
loop_
_entity_poly.entity_id
_entity_poly.type
_entity_poly.pdbx_seq_one_letter_code
_entity_poly.pdbx_strand_id
1 'polypeptide(L)' 'MSIDSTLKRAGRLARARNVLTREERIERLKEQERFADGTSPMGLPKVRIVKTVVGKKKKKEKKEDDEKDAKKKKK' A
#
# COMPACT_ATOMS: atom_id res chain seq x y z
N MET A 1 8.06 18.87 33.04
CA MET A 1 7.12 19.91 32.60
C MET A 1 5.76 19.27 32.32
N SER A 2 4.84 19.41 33.26
CA SER A 2 3.45 18.95 33.16
C SER A 2 2.68 19.83 32.17
N ILE A 3 1.73 19.23 31.48
CA ILE A 3 0.77 19.94 30.64
C ILE A 3 -0.58 19.89 31.35
N ASP A 4 -1.27 21.03 31.35
CA ASP A 4 -2.61 21.17 31.92
C ASP A 4 -3.63 20.28 31.20
N SER A 5 -4.61 19.77 31.94
CA SER A 5 -5.60 18.79 31.45
C SER A 5 -6.52 19.35 30.36
N THR A 6 -6.70 20.67 30.30
CA THR A 6 -7.46 21.37 29.26
C THR A 6 -6.67 21.55 27.97
N LEU A 7 -5.35 21.47 28.04
CA LEU A 7 -4.46 21.53 26.90
C LEU A 7 -4.46 20.15 26.23
N LYS A 8 -5.47 19.92 25.38
CA LYS A 8 -5.45 18.84 24.39
C LYS A 8 -4.20 19.00 23.54
N ARG A 9 -3.13 18.29 23.89
CA ARG A 9 -2.01 18.08 22.95
C ARG A 9 -2.64 17.43 21.73
N ALA A 10 -2.76 18.18 20.64
CA ALA A 10 -3.03 17.62 19.32
C ALA A 10 -1.94 16.56 19.07
N GLY A 11 -2.31 15.30 19.32
CA GLY A 11 -1.36 14.23 19.54
C GLY A 11 -0.55 13.94 18.29
N ARG A 12 0.69 14.43 18.29
CA ARG A 12 1.88 13.58 18.25
C ARG A 12 1.80 12.40 17.27
N LEU A 13 1.68 12.73 15.98
CA LEU A 13 1.87 11.90 14.79
C LEU A 13 0.57 11.44 14.11
N ALA A 14 0.12 12.22 13.13
CA ALA A 14 -0.65 11.73 11.98
C ALA A 14 0.22 10.79 11.11
N ARG A 15 0.90 9.82 11.72
CA ARG A 15 1.63 8.78 11.00
C ARG A 15 0.59 7.93 10.30
N ALA A 16 0.87 7.62 9.04
CA ALA A 16 0.15 6.56 8.36
C ALA A 16 0.18 5.29 9.23
N ARG A 17 -0.98 4.63 9.36
CA ARG A 17 -1.07 3.34 10.04
C ARG A 17 -0.18 2.31 9.33
N ASN A 18 0.11 1.20 10.03
CA ASN A 18 0.91 0.12 9.45
C ASN A 18 0.07 -0.94 8.74
N VAL A 19 -1.19 -1.11 9.16
CA VAL A 19 -2.12 -2.13 8.66
C VAL A 19 -3.41 -1.44 8.23
N LEU A 20 -4.01 -1.92 7.13
CA LEU A 20 -5.30 -1.46 6.63
C LEU A 20 -6.44 -1.71 7.64
N THR A 21 -7.54 -0.96 7.50
CA THR A 21 -8.78 -1.24 8.26
C THR A 21 -9.30 -2.63 7.93
N ARG A 22 -10.25 -3.12 8.71
CA ARG A 22 -10.84 -4.42 8.48
C ARG A 22 -11.53 -4.51 7.11
N GLU A 23 -12.31 -3.50 6.76
CA GLU A 23 -13.03 -3.41 5.48
C GLU A 23 -12.04 -3.39 4.31
N GLU A 24 -11.05 -2.49 4.36
CA GLU A 24 -9.96 -2.41 3.37
C GLU A 24 -9.20 -3.75 3.24
N ARG A 25 -9.03 -4.49 4.34
CA ARG A 25 -8.40 -5.82 4.29
C ARG A 25 -9.27 -6.85 3.60
N ILE A 26 -10.58 -6.84 3.82
CA ILE A 26 -11.50 -7.77 3.17
C ILE A 26 -11.48 -7.52 1.67
N GLU A 27 -11.60 -6.26 1.24
CA GLU A 27 -11.52 -5.87 -0.17
C GLU A 27 -10.19 -6.34 -0.79
N ARG A 28 -9.06 -6.05 -0.14
CA ARG A 28 -7.75 -6.45 -0.65
C ARG A 28 -7.52 -7.96 -0.68
N LEU A 29 -8.13 -8.70 0.24
CA LEU A 29 -8.07 -10.17 0.25
C LEU A 29 -9.03 -10.79 -0.78
N LYS A 30 -10.17 -10.14 -1.06
CA LYS A 30 -11.08 -10.50 -2.16
C LYS A 30 -10.39 -10.33 -3.51
N GLU A 31 -9.69 -9.21 -3.72
CA GLU A 31 -8.87 -8.99 -4.93
C GLU A 31 -7.77 -10.05 -5.12
N GLN A 32 -7.30 -10.67 -4.03
CA GLN A 32 -6.28 -11.72 -4.06
C GLN A 32 -6.87 -13.13 -4.10
N GLU A 33 -8.20 -13.27 -4.20
CA GLU A 33 -8.93 -14.56 -4.14
C GLU A 33 -8.66 -15.37 -2.85
N ARG A 34 -8.22 -14.68 -1.78
CA ARG A 34 -7.89 -15.28 -0.47
C ARG A 34 -9.02 -15.15 0.56
N PHE A 35 -10.11 -14.49 0.18
CA PHE A 35 -11.28 -14.30 1.02
C PHE A 35 -12.53 -14.72 0.26
N ALA A 36 -13.17 -15.81 0.70
CA ALA A 36 -14.42 -16.30 0.15
C ALA A 36 -15.63 -15.72 0.90
N ASP A 37 -16.75 -15.53 0.20
CA ASP A 37 -17.98 -15.06 0.82
C ASP A 37 -18.52 -16.15 1.77
N GLY A 38 -18.63 -15.82 3.06
CA GLY A 38 -18.89 -16.76 4.15
C GLY A 38 -17.71 -16.96 5.11
N THR A 39 -16.52 -16.50 4.75
CA THR A 39 -15.37 -16.48 5.66
C THR A 39 -15.60 -15.49 6.80
N SER A 40 -15.24 -15.88 8.03
CA SER A 40 -15.37 -15.00 9.18
C SER A 40 -14.59 -13.69 8.96
N PRO A 41 -15.21 -12.52 9.21
CA PRO A 41 -14.50 -11.25 9.15
C PRO A 41 -13.43 -11.11 10.24
N MET A 42 -13.41 -12.00 11.26
CA MET A 42 -12.44 -11.97 12.37
C MET A 42 -11.16 -12.71 12.01
N GLY A 43 -10.03 -12.31 12.61
CA GLY A 43 -8.75 -13.03 12.45
C GLY A 43 -8.06 -12.87 11.10
N LEU A 44 -8.42 -11.85 10.30
CA LEU A 44 -7.86 -11.64 8.96
C LEU A 44 -6.32 -11.47 8.99
N PRO A 45 -5.60 -11.93 7.95
CA PRO A 45 -4.19 -11.66 7.76
C PRO A 45 -3.85 -10.16 7.82
N LYS A 46 -2.63 -9.81 8.26
CA LYS A 46 -2.16 -8.42 8.29
C LYS A 46 -1.83 -7.96 6.86
N VAL A 47 -2.55 -6.96 6.37
CA VAL A 47 -2.27 -6.34 5.06
C VAL A 47 -1.73 -4.92 5.28
N ARG A 48 -0.53 -4.66 4.77
CA ARG A 48 0.18 -3.39 4.94
C ARG A 48 -0.40 -2.31 4.01
N ILE A 49 -0.41 -1.06 4.48
CA ILE A 49 -0.72 0.11 3.65
C ILE A 49 0.35 0.29 2.56
N VAL A 50 -0.09 0.42 1.31
CA VAL A 50 0.80 0.76 0.19
C VAL A 50 1.19 2.23 0.32
N LYS A 51 2.45 2.49 0.67
CA LYS A 51 2.99 3.85 0.74
C LYS A 51 3.39 4.29 -0.67
N THR A 52 2.57 5.10 -1.31
CA THR A 52 2.94 5.74 -2.58
C THR A 52 4.02 6.78 -2.30
N VAL A 53 5.17 6.65 -2.98
CA VAL A 53 6.24 7.64 -2.93
C VAL A 53 5.89 8.81 -3.86
N VAL A 54 4.97 9.67 -3.41
CA VAL A 54 4.64 10.90 -4.12
C VAL A 54 5.88 11.80 -4.07
N GLY A 55 6.59 11.95 -5.20
CA GLY A 55 7.75 12.85 -5.31
C GLY A 55 9.07 12.24 -5.80
N LYS A 56 9.13 10.96 -6.23
CA LYS A 56 10.30 10.50 -6.99
C LYS A 56 10.30 11.20 -8.37
N LYS A 57 11.11 12.25 -8.52
CA LYS A 57 11.48 12.78 -9.85
C LYS A 57 11.96 11.60 -10.70
N LYS A 58 11.36 11.40 -11.88
CA LYS A 58 11.83 10.42 -12.87
C LYS A 58 13.32 10.66 -13.10
N LYS A 59 14.18 9.79 -12.55
CA LYS A 59 15.57 9.73 -12.97
C LYS A 59 15.53 9.13 -14.37
N LYS A 60 15.92 9.90 -15.38
CA LYS A 60 16.12 9.38 -16.73
C LYS A 60 17.07 8.18 -16.67
N GLU A 61 16.60 7.10 -17.28
CA GLU A 61 17.34 5.95 -17.83
C GLU A 61 18.19 5.08 -16.90
N LYS A 62 17.89 3.78 -16.88
CA LYS A 62 18.72 2.77 -17.59
C LYS A 62 18.11 1.37 -17.53
N LYS A 63 18.00 0.77 -18.74
CA LYS A 63 17.92 -0.68 -19.08
C LYS A 63 16.56 -1.32 -18.73
N GLU A 64 15.83 -2.02 -19.61
CA GLU A 64 16.28 -3.29 -20.21
C GLU A 64 15.30 -3.95 -21.22
N ASP A 65 14.42 -3.27 -21.98
CA ASP A 65 13.35 -3.98 -22.75
C ASP A 65 13.18 -3.66 -24.25
N ASP A 66 14.24 -3.37 -25.01
CA ASP A 66 14.08 -3.23 -26.48
C ASP A 66 15.01 -4.13 -27.32
N GLU A 67 15.38 -5.29 -26.76
CA GLU A 67 16.00 -6.39 -27.52
C GLU A 67 14.94 -7.24 -28.29
N LYS A 68 13.66 -6.84 -28.26
CA LYS A 68 12.55 -7.58 -28.89
C LYS A 68 12.14 -7.06 -30.27
N ASP A 69 12.48 -5.83 -30.66
CA ASP A 69 12.07 -5.29 -31.96
C ASP A 69 12.94 -5.73 -33.16
N ALA A 70 14.16 -6.24 -32.92
CA ALA A 70 15.03 -6.73 -33.98
C ALA A 70 14.56 -8.07 -34.63
N LYS A 71 13.71 -8.84 -33.96
CA LYS A 71 13.19 -10.13 -34.51
C LYS A 71 11.94 -9.97 -35.39
N LYS A 72 11.26 -8.81 -35.37
CA LYS A 72 10.01 -8.61 -36.14
C LYS A 72 10.22 -8.07 -37.56
N LYS A 73 11.42 -7.60 -37.90
CA LYS A 73 11.79 -7.13 -39.26
C LYS A 73 12.45 -8.19 -40.16
N LYS A 74 12.52 -9.45 -39.72
CA LYS A 74 13.19 -10.55 -40.46
C LYS A 74 12.28 -11.74 -40.75
N LYS A 75 10.98 -11.48 -40.98
CA LYS A 75 10.05 -12.43 -41.58
C LYS A 75 9.28 -11.76 -42.70
#